data_AF-A0A2K9NQ03-F1
#
_entry.id   AF-A0A2K9NQ03-F1
#
_cell.length_a   1.000
_cell.length_b   1.000
_cell.length_c   1.000
_cell.angle_alpha   90.00
_cell.angle_beta   90.00
_cell.angle_gamma   90.00
#
_symmetry.space_group_name_H-M   'P 1'
#
loop_
_entity.id
_entity.type
_entity.pdbx_description
1 polymer ?
#
loop_
_entity_poly.entity_id
_entity_poly.type
_entity_poly.pdbx_seq_one_letter_code
_entity_poly.pdbx_strand_id
1 'polypeptide(L)'
;MKNRQGSYKKVLMAESFLAPHRHTLIKNIDALLERELSPFELCTLYILLFLRVRHQKNWLQKKEKFTPSGFGKKLLDLIPESFQLTQWEKQKLEGISAVELFQYFNLKGIPLAVNRTMVNWAQGTWKIEVLTHIPSPRELLRMQVKNTRCITLTVKHEEIDQLVLSSRDPLSFVLHDLHHADHFFNSEYSLKGQLGFYSLVDKVYDQPLLKKSLKEDSQFKSEFDYVVSDMNAYVIHLFKCFKSAFTRTDEKLETKVFPELLEWWQMPLEAKTAAHKLNTPDFQEEDETHLRLFFENSQEIFA
;
A
#
# COMPACT_ATOMS: atom_id res chain seq x y z
N MET A 1 30.86 -4.74 -4.96
CA MET A 1 29.47 -5.06 -5.36
C MET A 1 28.71 -3.76 -5.53
N LYS A 2 28.32 -3.39 -6.76
CA LYS A 2 27.46 -2.21 -6.98
C LYS A 2 26.07 -2.54 -6.41
N ASN A 3 25.67 -1.88 -5.33
CA ASN A 3 24.31 -1.87 -4.83
C ASN A 3 23.41 -1.35 -5.96
N ARG A 4 22.84 -2.25 -6.76
CA ARG A 4 21.67 -1.95 -7.58
C ARG A 4 20.50 -1.86 -6.60
N GLN A 5 20.40 -0.76 -5.87
CA GLN A 5 19.11 -0.28 -5.37
C GLN A 5 18.28 0.01 -6.63
N GLY A 6 17.62 -1.04 -7.14
CA GLY A 6 16.78 -0.93 -8.30
C GLY A 6 15.62 0.00 -7.94
N SER A 7 15.65 1.23 -8.45
CA SER A 7 14.45 2.06 -8.47
C SER A 7 13.35 1.26 -9.16
N TYR A 8 12.18 1.20 -8.53
CA TYR A 8 11.02 0.56 -9.11
C TYR A 8 10.73 1.23 -10.46
N LYS A 9 10.99 0.51 -11.55
CA LYS A 9 10.47 0.89 -12.86
C LYS A 9 9.08 0.30 -12.95
N LYS A 10 8.06 1.16 -12.98
CA LYS A 10 6.70 0.78 -13.37
C LYS A 10 6.79 0.12 -14.75
N VAL A 11 6.83 -1.21 -14.80
CA VAL A 11 6.68 -1.96 -16.05
C VAL A 11 5.18 -2.06 -16.27
N LEU A 12 4.61 -1.00 -16.83
CA LEU A 12 3.23 -1.01 -17.26
C LEU A 12 3.14 -1.87 -18.51
N MET A 13 2.40 -2.96 -18.42
CA MET A 13 2.08 -3.74 -19.62
C MET A 13 0.87 -3.10 -20.29
N ALA A 14 0.89 -3.00 -21.62
CA ALA A 14 -0.29 -2.63 -22.38
C ALA A 14 -1.38 -3.70 -22.16
N GLU A 15 -2.65 -3.30 -22.19
CA GLU A 15 -3.80 -4.21 -22.06
C GLU A 15 -3.73 -5.38 -23.06
N SER A 16 -3.23 -5.11 -24.26
CA SER A 16 -3.02 -6.11 -25.31
C SER A 16 -2.07 -7.26 -24.92
N PHE A 17 -1.23 -7.09 -23.90
CA PHE A 17 -0.32 -8.14 -23.44
C PHE A 17 -1.03 -9.25 -22.65
N LEU A 18 -2.02 -8.89 -21.81
CA LEU A 18 -2.72 -9.86 -20.96
C LEU A 18 -3.88 -10.54 -21.68
N ALA A 19 -4.48 -9.90 -22.68
CA ALA A 19 -5.65 -10.43 -23.39
C ALA A 19 -5.46 -11.88 -23.92
N PRO A 20 -4.32 -12.29 -24.52
CA PRO A 20 -4.10 -13.67 -24.94
C PRO A 20 -4.09 -14.69 -23.80
N HIS A 21 -3.86 -14.24 -22.57
CA HIS A 21 -3.78 -15.08 -21.37
C HIS A 21 -5.05 -15.05 -20.53
N ARG A 22 -6.05 -14.24 -20.90
CA ARG A 22 -7.27 -13.99 -20.11
C ARG A 22 -7.94 -15.27 -19.62
N HIS A 23 -8.25 -16.20 -20.53
CA HIS A 23 -8.93 -17.45 -20.17
C HIS A 23 -8.12 -18.29 -19.17
N THR A 24 -6.82 -18.40 -19.38
CA THR A 24 -5.91 -19.13 -18.47
C THR A 24 -5.78 -18.43 -17.12
N LEU A 25 -5.75 -17.09 -17.09
CA LEU A 25 -5.71 -16.31 -15.85
C LEU A 25 -7.00 -16.49 -15.04
N ILE A 26 -8.17 -16.38 -15.68
CA ILE A 26 -9.48 -16.60 -15.05
C ILE A 26 -9.53 -17.99 -14.41
N LYS A 27 -9.26 -19.03 -15.21
CA LYS A 27 -9.26 -20.42 -14.73
C LYS A 27 -8.34 -20.62 -13.52
N ASN A 28 -7.17 -20.00 -13.53
CA ASN A 28 -6.22 -20.12 -12.44
C ASN A 28 -6.63 -19.33 -11.21
N ILE A 29 -7.23 -18.15 -11.36
CA ILE A 29 -7.75 -17.37 -10.24
C ILE A 29 -8.93 -18.10 -9.58
N ASP A 30 -9.87 -18.64 -10.36
CA ASP A 30 -10.96 -19.45 -9.83
C ASP A 30 -10.42 -20.63 -9.01
N ALA A 31 -9.45 -21.36 -9.56
CA ALA A 31 -8.78 -22.47 -8.86
C ALA A 31 -8.00 -22.04 -7.60
N LEU A 32 -7.57 -20.78 -7.48
CA LEU A 32 -6.98 -20.24 -6.25
C LEU A 32 -8.05 -19.92 -5.20
N LEU A 33 -9.17 -19.33 -5.63
CA LEU A 33 -10.27 -18.93 -4.75
C LEU A 33 -11.05 -20.13 -4.18
N GLU A 34 -11.06 -21.25 -4.90
CA GLU A 34 -11.65 -22.51 -4.43
C GLU A 34 -10.81 -23.24 -3.38
N ARG A 35 -9.55 -22.83 -3.15
CA ARG A 35 -8.65 -23.47 -2.19
C ARG A 35 -8.70 -22.78 -0.82
N GLU A 36 -8.49 -23.59 0.22
CA GLU A 36 -8.29 -23.10 1.59
C GLU A 36 -6.88 -22.51 1.76
N LEU A 37 -6.71 -21.29 1.27
CA LEU A 37 -5.47 -20.51 1.37
C LEU A 37 -5.63 -19.41 2.42
N SER A 38 -4.58 -19.17 3.20
CA SER A 38 -4.48 -17.92 3.96
C SER A 38 -4.37 -16.71 3.00
N PRO A 39 -4.72 -15.49 3.45
CA PRO A 39 -4.57 -14.29 2.62
C PRO A 39 -3.14 -14.09 2.08
N PHE A 40 -2.13 -14.40 2.89
CA PHE A 40 -0.72 -14.37 2.49
C PHE A 40 -0.39 -15.37 1.37
N GLU A 41 -0.87 -16.62 1.49
CA GLU A 41 -0.67 -17.65 0.47
C GLU A 41 -1.39 -17.29 -0.83
N LEU A 42 -2.63 -16.81 -0.74
CA LEU A 42 -3.40 -16.34 -1.91
C LEU A 42 -2.65 -15.23 -2.66
N CYS A 43 -2.19 -14.20 -1.95
CA CYS A 43 -1.41 -13.11 -2.56
C CYS A 43 -0.09 -13.62 -3.18
N THR A 44 0.60 -14.53 -2.49
CA THR A 44 1.83 -15.15 -3.01
C THR A 44 1.59 -15.87 -4.33
N LEU A 45 0.55 -16.71 -4.41
CA LEU A 45 0.23 -17.45 -5.63
C LEU A 45 -0.30 -16.54 -6.74
N TYR A 46 -1.05 -15.50 -6.40
CA TYR A 46 -1.47 -14.46 -7.33
C TYR A 46 -0.27 -13.76 -7.97
N ILE A 47 0.72 -13.35 -7.18
CA ILE A 47 1.97 -12.76 -7.69
C ILE A 47 2.66 -13.73 -8.63
N LEU A 48 2.81 -15.00 -8.23
CA LEU A 48 3.45 -16.02 -9.07
C LEU A 48 2.71 -16.23 -10.39
N LEU A 49 1.38 -16.28 -10.38
CA LEU A 49 0.56 -16.46 -11.58
C LEU A 49 0.87 -15.39 -12.63
N PHE A 50 0.74 -14.11 -12.26
CA PHE A 50 0.98 -13.02 -13.19
C PHE A 50 2.46 -12.84 -13.53
N LEU A 51 3.36 -13.11 -12.58
CA LEU A 51 4.80 -13.01 -12.81
C LEU A 51 5.26 -13.99 -13.90
N ARG A 52 4.71 -15.21 -13.90
CA ARG A 52 5.00 -16.24 -14.91
C ARG A 52 4.52 -15.85 -16.30
N VAL A 53 3.34 -15.22 -16.38
CA VAL A 53 2.82 -14.66 -17.65
C VAL A 53 3.74 -13.54 -18.16
N ARG A 54 4.12 -12.61 -17.28
CA ARG A 54 5.01 -11.48 -17.61
C ARG A 54 6.43 -11.93 -17.97
N HIS A 55 6.93 -12.99 -17.34
CA HIS A 55 8.30 -13.46 -17.47
C HIS A 55 8.34 -14.97 -17.65
N GLN A 56 8.15 -15.45 -18.88
CA GLN A 56 8.10 -16.88 -19.21
C GLN A 56 9.37 -17.68 -18.84
N LYS A 57 10.51 -17.01 -18.64
CA LYS A 57 11.79 -17.65 -18.31
C LYS A 57 12.55 -16.85 -17.26
N ASN A 58 13.30 -17.55 -16.41
CA ASN A 58 14.26 -16.99 -15.47
C ASN A 58 13.67 -15.91 -14.55
N TRP A 59 12.42 -16.08 -14.13
CA TRP A 59 11.73 -15.15 -13.24
C TRP A 59 12.12 -15.32 -11.76
N LEU A 60 12.84 -16.40 -11.43
CA LEU A 60 13.29 -16.74 -10.07
C LEU A 60 14.81 -16.93 -10.03
N GLN A 61 15.48 -16.24 -9.12
CA GLN A 61 16.94 -16.37 -8.88
C GLN A 61 17.23 -16.48 -7.38
N LYS A 62 18.16 -17.36 -6.99
CA LYS A 62 18.58 -17.49 -5.58
C LYS A 62 19.45 -16.29 -5.17
N LYS A 63 19.21 -15.70 -3.99
CA LYS A 63 20.03 -14.62 -3.42
C LYS A 63 21.33 -15.15 -2.82
N GLU A 64 21.26 -16.24 -2.04
CA GLU A 64 22.37 -16.84 -1.29
C GLU A 64 22.21 -18.37 -1.16
N LYS A 65 23.06 -19.03 -0.35
CA LYS A 65 22.93 -20.45 0.00
C LYS A 65 21.64 -20.68 0.82
N PHE A 66 20.56 -20.96 0.13
CA PHE A 66 19.28 -21.35 0.72
C PHE A 66 19.39 -22.73 1.38
N THR A 67 19.04 -22.81 2.66
CA THR A 67 18.75 -24.06 3.38
C THR A 67 17.29 -23.98 3.81
N PRO A 68 16.41 -24.91 3.40
CA PRO A 68 15.03 -24.92 3.83
C PRO A 68 14.93 -24.95 5.35
N SER A 69 14.23 -23.98 5.92
CA SER A 69 13.94 -23.89 7.35
C SER A 69 12.85 -24.87 7.80
N GLY A 70 12.03 -25.35 6.84
CA GLY A 70 10.86 -26.18 7.13
C GLY A 70 9.65 -25.40 7.63
N PHE A 71 9.73 -24.07 7.71
CA PHE A 71 8.63 -23.22 8.16
C PHE A 71 7.58 -23.02 7.06
N GLY A 72 6.30 -23.26 7.38
CA GLY A 72 5.16 -23.06 6.48
C GLY A 72 4.93 -24.17 5.44
N LYS A 73 3.76 -24.13 4.79
CA LYS A 73 3.40 -25.06 3.70
C LYS A 73 4.32 -24.84 2.49
N LYS A 74 4.66 -25.93 1.79
CA LYS A 74 5.50 -25.84 0.59
C LYS A 74 4.68 -25.28 -0.57
N LEU A 75 5.31 -24.44 -1.39
CA LEU A 75 4.64 -23.79 -2.51
C LEU A 75 4.01 -24.77 -3.48
N LEU A 76 4.69 -25.88 -3.77
CA LEU A 76 4.17 -26.91 -4.69
C LEU A 76 2.88 -27.56 -4.18
N ASP A 77 2.66 -27.63 -2.86
CA ASP A 77 1.43 -28.17 -2.28
C ASP A 77 0.27 -27.17 -2.36
N LEU A 78 0.59 -25.87 -2.46
CA LEU A 78 -0.38 -24.79 -2.55
C LEU A 78 -0.82 -24.50 -3.98
N ILE A 79 0.08 -24.69 -4.96
CA ILE A 79 -0.16 -24.35 -6.37
C ILE A 79 -1.18 -25.32 -7.00
N PRO A 80 -2.30 -24.82 -7.55
CA PRO A 80 -3.25 -25.67 -8.28
C PRO A 80 -2.61 -26.30 -9.53
N GLU A 81 -3.04 -27.51 -9.90
CA GLU A 81 -2.56 -28.17 -11.13
C GLU A 81 -2.83 -27.36 -12.40
N SER A 82 -3.88 -26.52 -12.39
CA SER A 82 -4.23 -25.63 -13.48
C SER A 82 -3.13 -24.61 -13.83
N PHE A 83 -2.19 -24.35 -12.91
CA PHE A 83 -1.04 -23.49 -13.18
C PHE A 83 -0.10 -24.07 -14.25
N GLN A 84 -0.17 -25.39 -14.50
CA GLN A 84 0.62 -26.10 -15.49
C GLN A 84 2.11 -25.74 -15.39
N LEU A 85 2.69 -25.90 -14.19
CA LEU A 85 4.10 -25.61 -13.95
C LEU A 85 5.00 -26.41 -14.90
N THR A 86 5.96 -25.74 -15.53
CA THR A 86 7.00 -26.43 -16.30
C THR A 86 7.90 -27.26 -15.37
N GLN A 87 8.62 -28.23 -15.93
CA GLN A 87 9.54 -29.05 -15.13
C GLN A 87 10.62 -28.20 -14.44
N TRP A 88 11.10 -27.14 -15.10
CA TRP A 88 12.04 -26.20 -14.52
C TRP A 88 11.45 -25.46 -13.32
N GLU A 89 10.18 -25.02 -13.40
CA GLU A 89 9.51 -24.35 -12.29
C GLU A 89 9.32 -25.28 -11.09
N LYS A 90 8.90 -26.53 -11.33
CA LYS A 90 8.78 -27.56 -10.28
C LYS A 90 10.10 -27.76 -9.56
N GLN A 91 11.19 -27.97 -10.30
CA GLN A 91 12.54 -28.13 -9.73
C GLN A 91 13.01 -26.89 -8.96
N LYS A 92 12.66 -25.69 -9.43
CA LYS A 92 13.07 -24.44 -8.77
C LYS A 92 12.28 -24.14 -7.50
N LEU A 93 11.03 -24.58 -7.42
CA LEU A 93 10.13 -24.38 -6.29
C LEU A 93 10.18 -25.53 -5.26
N GLU A 94 10.88 -26.60 -5.57
CA GLU A 94 11.00 -27.78 -4.71
C GLU A 94 11.53 -27.43 -3.31
N GLY A 95 10.77 -27.83 -2.29
CA GLY A 95 11.14 -27.63 -0.88
C GLY A 95 11.00 -26.19 -0.36
N ILE A 96 10.58 -25.23 -1.18
CA ILE A 96 10.44 -23.81 -0.81
C ILE A 96 9.04 -23.53 -0.27
N SER A 97 8.93 -22.84 0.87
CA SER A 97 7.67 -22.27 1.37
C SER A 97 7.38 -20.88 0.79
N ALA A 98 6.14 -20.41 0.95
CA ALA A 98 5.73 -19.08 0.48
C ALA A 98 6.57 -17.94 1.09
N VAL A 99 6.93 -18.01 2.37
CA VAL A 99 7.78 -16.97 3.01
C VAL A 99 9.24 -17.04 2.55
N GLU A 100 9.78 -18.25 2.40
CA GLU A 100 11.17 -18.46 1.97
C GLU A 100 11.41 -17.94 0.55
N LEU A 101 10.39 -17.96 -0.31
CA LEU A 101 10.43 -17.38 -1.64
C LEU A 101 10.86 -15.91 -1.59
N PHE A 102 10.21 -15.10 -0.76
CA PHE A 102 10.51 -13.66 -0.67
C PHE A 102 11.78 -13.38 0.13
N GLN A 103 12.09 -14.23 1.11
CA GLN A 103 13.30 -14.11 1.93
C GLN A 103 14.57 -14.41 1.13
N TYR A 104 14.64 -15.56 0.46
CA TYR A 104 15.89 -16.10 -0.12
C TYR A 104 15.99 -16.01 -1.64
N PHE A 105 14.94 -15.56 -2.33
CA PHE A 105 14.94 -15.44 -3.78
C PHE A 105 14.67 -14.02 -4.25
N ASN A 106 15.25 -13.70 -5.41
CA ASN A 106 14.93 -12.54 -6.22
C ASN A 106 13.92 -12.96 -7.28
N LEU A 107 12.73 -12.38 -7.20
CA LEU A 107 11.73 -12.45 -8.24
C LEU A 107 11.95 -11.31 -9.24
N LYS A 108 12.01 -11.63 -10.53
CA LYS A 108 12.32 -10.65 -11.57
C LYS A 108 11.28 -9.54 -11.58
N GLY A 109 11.72 -8.29 -11.45
CA GLY A 109 10.81 -7.13 -11.45
C GLY A 109 10.09 -6.88 -10.12
N ILE A 110 10.37 -7.65 -9.06
CA ILE A 110 9.79 -7.45 -7.74
C ILE A 110 10.77 -6.63 -6.87
N PRO A 111 10.36 -5.45 -6.34
CA PRO A 111 11.20 -4.63 -5.47
C PRO A 111 11.57 -5.30 -4.14
N LEU A 112 12.67 -4.84 -3.54
CA LEU A 112 13.05 -5.27 -2.18
C LEU A 112 12.02 -4.85 -1.12
N ALA A 113 11.34 -3.72 -1.31
CA ALA A 113 10.19 -3.29 -0.50
C ALA A 113 9.14 -4.38 -0.41
N VAL A 114 8.70 -4.90 -1.56
CA VAL A 114 7.71 -5.98 -1.62
C VAL A 114 8.19 -7.24 -0.89
N ASN A 115 9.46 -7.62 -1.06
CA ASN A 115 10.01 -8.78 -0.33
C ASN A 115 9.95 -8.58 1.20
N ARG A 116 10.30 -7.38 1.71
CA ARG A 116 10.21 -7.09 3.15
C ARG A 116 8.76 -7.13 3.63
N THR A 117 7.84 -6.56 2.86
CA THR A 117 6.40 -6.61 3.16
C THR A 117 5.90 -8.03 3.29
N MET A 118 6.17 -8.87 2.30
CA MET A 118 5.71 -10.26 2.30
C MET A 118 6.29 -11.06 3.47
N VAL A 119 7.57 -10.86 3.83
CA VAL A 119 8.18 -11.55 4.96
C VAL A 119 7.57 -11.10 6.30
N ASN A 120 7.43 -9.79 6.54
CA ASN A 120 6.84 -9.28 7.79
C ASN A 120 5.36 -9.64 7.92
N TRP A 121 4.62 -9.63 6.80
CA TRP A 121 3.22 -10.06 6.79
C TRP A 121 3.09 -11.55 7.13
N ALA A 122 3.91 -12.41 6.54
CA ALA A 122 3.93 -13.84 6.85
C ALA A 122 4.25 -14.14 8.33
N GLN A 123 5.06 -13.28 8.96
CA GLN A 123 5.42 -13.36 10.37
C GLN A 123 4.36 -12.75 11.30
N GLY A 124 3.31 -12.13 10.76
CA GLY A 124 2.27 -11.47 11.53
C GLY A 124 2.71 -10.13 12.17
N THR A 125 3.89 -9.62 11.83
CA THR A 125 4.37 -8.33 12.37
C THR A 125 3.69 -7.15 11.70
N TRP A 126 3.32 -7.27 10.42
CA TRP A 126 2.58 -6.24 9.68
C TRP A 126 1.15 -6.71 9.39
N LYS A 127 0.16 -5.92 9.83
CA LYS A 127 -1.26 -6.22 9.62
C LYS A 127 -1.66 -5.81 8.21
N ILE A 128 -1.86 -6.80 7.35
CA ILE A 128 -2.28 -6.58 5.96
C ILE A 128 -3.52 -7.43 5.67
N GLU A 129 -4.54 -6.79 5.13
CA GLU A 129 -5.77 -7.43 4.67
C GLU A 129 -5.77 -7.55 3.14
N VAL A 130 -6.35 -8.64 2.63
CA VAL A 130 -6.55 -8.84 1.20
C VAL A 130 -7.97 -8.45 0.84
N LEU A 131 -8.12 -7.54 -0.11
CA LEU A 131 -9.40 -7.07 -0.64
C LEU A 131 -9.56 -7.54 -2.10
N THR A 132 -10.80 -7.76 -2.51
CA THR A 132 -11.17 -8.05 -3.90
C THR A 132 -11.84 -6.86 -4.59
N HIS A 133 -11.86 -5.72 -3.92
CA HIS A 133 -12.33 -4.42 -4.41
C HIS A 133 -11.33 -3.35 -4.02
N ILE A 134 -11.27 -2.27 -4.80
CA ILE A 134 -10.47 -1.10 -4.45
C ILE A 134 -11.22 -0.36 -3.33
N PRO A 135 -10.62 -0.18 -2.15
CA PRO A 135 -11.28 0.51 -1.05
C PRO A 135 -11.49 1.98 -1.40
N SER A 136 -12.56 2.57 -0.87
CA SER A 136 -12.71 4.03 -0.95
C SER A 136 -11.62 4.73 -0.12
N PRO A 137 -11.29 6.02 -0.40
CA PRO A 137 -10.31 6.77 0.40
C PRO A 137 -10.61 6.74 1.90
N ARG A 138 -11.90 6.83 2.27
CA ARG A 138 -12.35 6.75 3.66
C ARG A 138 -12.21 5.36 4.28
N GLU A 139 -12.48 4.31 3.50
CA GLU A 139 -12.31 2.92 3.95
C GLU A 139 -10.83 2.64 4.24
N LEU A 140 -9.95 3.04 3.32
CA LEU A 140 -8.51 2.89 3.48
C LEU A 140 -7.97 3.72 4.65
N LEU A 141 -8.44 4.96 4.83
CA LEU A 141 -8.13 5.78 6.00
C LEU A 141 -8.48 5.04 7.31
N ARG A 142 -9.66 4.44 7.40
CA ARG A 142 -10.09 3.68 8.59
C ARG A 142 -9.25 2.43 8.85
N MET A 143 -8.80 1.75 7.79
CA MET A 143 -7.85 0.64 7.93
C MET A 143 -6.51 1.15 8.48
N GLN A 144 -6.01 2.26 7.94
CA GLN A 144 -4.76 2.88 8.39
C GLN A 144 -4.82 3.33 9.84
N VAL A 145 -5.94 3.92 10.27
CA VAL A 145 -6.18 4.26 11.68
C VAL A 145 -5.98 3.02 12.54
N LYS A 146 -6.47 1.85 12.13
CA LYS A 146 -6.31 0.58 12.86
C LYS A 146 -4.93 -0.08 12.71
N ASN A 147 -3.92 0.65 12.22
CA ASN A 147 -2.60 0.14 11.91
C ASN A 147 -2.63 -1.05 10.91
N THR A 148 -3.52 -0.97 9.93
CA THR A 148 -3.71 -1.99 8.89
C THR A 148 -3.53 -1.38 7.50
N ARG A 149 -2.89 -2.11 6.60
CA ARG A 149 -2.87 -1.81 5.16
C ARG A 149 -3.64 -2.88 4.40
N CYS A 150 -4.00 -2.58 3.16
CA CYS A 150 -4.66 -3.53 2.27
C CYS A 150 -3.76 -3.89 1.09
N ILE A 151 -4.07 -5.02 0.47
CA ILE A 151 -3.65 -5.39 -0.88
C ILE A 151 -4.91 -5.72 -1.66
N THR A 152 -5.04 -5.18 -2.86
CA THR A 152 -6.20 -5.43 -3.71
C THR A 152 -5.87 -6.43 -4.81
N LEU A 153 -6.64 -7.51 -4.89
CA LEU A 153 -6.55 -8.51 -5.96
C LEU A 153 -7.67 -8.29 -6.99
N THR A 154 -7.31 -8.21 -8.26
CA THR A 154 -8.29 -8.17 -9.36
C THR A 154 -8.75 -9.60 -9.66
N VAL A 155 -9.90 -9.97 -9.11
CA VAL A 155 -10.45 -11.33 -9.24
C VAL A 155 -11.66 -11.41 -10.17
N LYS A 156 -12.29 -10.27 -10.50
CA LYS A 156 -13.41 -10.26 -11.43
C LYS A 156 -12.94 -10.58 -12.84
N HIS A 157 -13.68 -11.46 -13.50
CA HIS A 157 -13.34 -12.00 -14.82
C HIS A 157 -13.28 -10.91 -15.88
N GLU A 158 -14.12 -9.88 -15.76
CA GLU A 158 -14.20 -8.74 -16.66
C GLU A 158 -12.99 -7.79 -16.55
N GLU A 159 -12.34 -7.72 -15.38
CA GLU A 159 -11.27 -6.76 -15.04
C GLU A 159 -9.84 -7.35 -15.15
N ILE A 160 -9.70 -8.67 -15.24
CA ILE A 160 -8.44 -9.42 -15.07
C ILE A 160 -7.31 -9.09 -16.08
N ASP A 161 -7.66 -8.57 -17.24
CA ASP A 161 -6.76 -8.17 -18.32
C ASP A 161 -6.80 -6.66 -18.60
N GLN A 162 -7.52 -5.90 -17.77
CA GLN A 162 -7.66 -4.44 -17.87
C GLN A 162 -6.67 -3.71 -16.96
N LEU A 163 -6.46 -2.43 -17.25
CA LEU A 163 -5.72 -1.55 -16.34
C LEU A 163 -6.60 -1.15 -15.14
N VAL A 164 -6.09 -1.42 -13.95
CA VAL A 164 -6.62 -0.93 -12.68
C VAL A 164 -6.33 0.57 -12.57
N LEU A 165 -7.38 1.37 -12.30
CA LEU A 165 -7.34 2.84 -12.27
C LEU A 165 -6.64 3.44 -13.50
N SER A 166 -6.90 2.85 -14.68
CA SER A 166 -6.38 3.29 -15.99
C SER A 166 -4.86 3.42 -16.09
N SER A 167 -4.10 2.82 -15.16
CA SER A 167 -2.67 3.11 -15.03
C SER A 167 -1.81 1.90 -14.71
N ARG A 168 -2.35 0.81 -14.16
CA ARG A 168 -1.56 -0.34 -13.70
C ARG A 168 -2.24 -1.65 -14.08
N ASP A 169 -1.49 -2.60 -14.62
CA ASP A 169 -2.00 -3.98 -14.75
C ASP A 169 -2.15 -4.63 -13.35
N PRO A 170 -2.90 -5.74 -13.22
CA PRO A 170 -3.24 -6.30 -11.91
C PRO A 170 -2.04 -6.67 -11.03
N LEU A 171 -0.94 -7.20 -11.61
CA LEU A 171 0.27 -7.47 -10.83
C LEU A 171 0.92 -6.17 -10.37
N SER A 172 1.02 -5.18 -11.26
CA SER A 172 1.61 -3.89 -10.89
C SER A 172 0.80 -3.16 -9.81
N PHE A 173 -0.52 -3.39 -9.74
CA PHE A 173 -1.38 -2.87 -8.66
C PHE A 173 -1.11 -3.56 -7.31
N VAL A 174 -1.01 -4.89 -7.29
CA VAL A 174 -0.63 -5.63 -6.06
C VAL A 174 0.75 -5.20 -5.53
N LEU A 175 1.74 -5.06 -6.42
CA LEU A 175 3.08 -4.63 -6.04
C LEU A 175 3.10 -3.19 -5.51
N HIS A 176 2.20 -2.35 -6.01
CA HIS A 176 2.02 -1.00 -5.52
C HIS A 176 1.50 -1.01 -4.08
N ASP A 177 0.41 -1.73 -3.80
CA ASP A 177 -0.15 -1.83 -2.45
C ASP A 177 0.87 -2.37 -1.44
N LEU A 178 1.64 -3.40 -1.84
CA LEU A 178 2.73 -3.97 -1.04
C LEU A 178 3.87 -2.96 -0.77
N HIS A 179 4.14 -2.07 -1.72
CA HIS A 179 5.13 -1.01 -1.57
C HIS A 179 4.62 0.09 -0.63
N HIS A 180 3.32 0.42 -0.68
CA HIS A 180 2.71 1.32 0.30
C HIS A 180 2.72 0.74 1.71
N ALA A 181 2.47 -0.57 1.86
CA ALA A 181 2.61 -1.23 3.14
C ALA A 181 4.04 -1.13 3.69
N ASP A 182 5.05 -1.29 2.84
CA ASP A 182 6.46 -1.08 3.22
C ASP A 182 6.70 0.34 3.75
N HIS A 183 6.24 1.37 3.03
CA HIS A 183 6.38 2.75 3.47
C HIS A 183 5.61 3.07 4.75
N PHE A 184 4.46 2.44 4.95
CA PHE A 184 3.66 2.62 6.14
C PHE A 184 4.35 2.02 7.37
N PHE A 185 4.78 0.76 7.31
CA PHE A 185 5.26 0.02 8.48
C PHE A 185 6.77 0.12 8.75
N ASN A 186 7.61 0.25 7.72
CA ASN A 186 9.05 0.04 7.86
C ASN A 186 9.81 1.16 8.61
N SER A 187 9.17 2.29 8.88
CA SER A 187 9.74 3.38 9.67
C SER A 187 8.88 3.58 10.91
N GLU A 188 9.35 3.12 12.08
CA GLU A 188 8.63 3.33 13.35
C GLU A 188 8.43 4.82 13.63
N TYR A 189 9.45 5.63 13.34
CA TYR A 189 9.41 7.08 13.45
C TYR A 189 8.28 7.69 12.61
N SER A 190 8.13 7.24 11.35
CA SER A 190 7.05 7.73 10.50
C SER A 190 5.69 7.14 10.88
N LEU A 191 5.65 5.89 11.35
CA LEU A 191 4.41 5.19 11.67
C LEU A 191 3.65 5.91 12.79
N LYS A 192 4.35 6.38 13.83
CA LYS A 192 3.65 6.98 14.96
C LYS A 192 2.88 8.25 14.59
N GLY A 193 3.58 9.20 13.95
CA GLY A 193 2.94 10.42 13.46
C GLY A 193 1.86 10.16 12.41
N GLN A 194 2.07 9.18 11.52
CA GLN A 194 1.07 8.77 10.52
C GLN A 194 -0.25 8.35 11.17
N LEU A 195 -0.20 7.45 12.15
CA LEU A 195 -1.39 6.94 12.83
C LEU A 195 -2.14 8.05 13.56
N GLY A 196 -1.43 8.96 14.24
CA GLY A 196 -2.06 10.11 14.91
C GLY A 196 -2.71 11.07 13.91
N PHE A 197 -2.02 11.39 12.81
CA PHE A 197 -2.58 12.19 11.72
C PHE A 197 -3.85 11.55 11.13
N TYR A 198 -3.81 10.27 10.75
CA TYR A 198 -4.97 9.58 10.19
C TYR A 198 -6.14 9.51 11.18
N SER A 199 -5.86 9.30 12.47
CA SER A 199 -6.90 9.26 13.52
C SER A 199 -7.61 10.60 13.64
N LEU A 200 -6.85 11.70 13.61
CA LEU A 200 -7.40 13.04 13.64
C LEU A 200 -8.19 13.39 12.38
N VAL A 201 -7.71 12.98 11.19
CA VAL A 201 -8.42 13.20 9.93
C VAL A 201 -9.72 12.40 9.86
N ASP A 202 -9.74 11.14 10.29
CA ASP A 202 -10.97 10.32 10.30
C ASP A 202 -12.04 10.91 11.23
N LYS A 203 -11.64 11.43 12.40
CA LYS A 203 -12.54 12.11 13.35
C LYS A 203 -13.21 13.35 12.76
N VAL A 204 -12.51 14.07 11.88
CA VAL A 204 -13.05 15.30 11.28
C VAL A 204 -13.71 15.08 9.92
N TYR A 205 -13.62 13.88 9.36
CA TYR A 205 -14.16 13.53 8.03
C TYR A 205 -15.66 13.86 7.90
N ASP A 206 -16.43 13.66 8.97
CA ASP A 206 -17.87 13.91 8.99
C ASP A 206 -18.27 15.34 9.41
N GLN A 207 -17.30 16.23 9.65
CA GLN A 207 -17.66 17.56 10.12
C GLN A 207 -18.44 18.34 9.08
N PRO A 208 -19.51 19.07 9.46
CA PRO A 208 -20.41 19.71 8.51
C PRO A 208 -19.68 20.58 7.47
N LEU A 209 -18.68 21.35 7.88
CA LEU A 209 -17.90 22.19 6.98
C LEU A 209 -17.05 21.37 6.02
N LEU A 210 -16.26 20.42 6.52
CA LEU A 210 -15.42 19.57 5.67
C LEU A 210 -16.27 18.74 4.69
N LYS A 211 -17.34 18.13 5.21
CA LYS A 211 -18.28 17.31 4.42
C LYS A 211 -18.97 18.13 3.33
N LYS A 212 -19.32 19.38 3.63
CA LYS A 212 -19.87 20.32 2.64
C LYS A 212 -18.82 20.61 1.56
N SER A 213 -17.59 20.95 1.95
CA SER A 213 -16.50 21.23 1.02
C SER A 213 -16.17 20.04 0.11
N LEU A 214 -16.06 18.83 0.67
CA LEU A 214 -15.84 17.60 -0.10
C LEU A 214 -16.96 17.29 -1.10
N LYS A 215 -18.17 17.80 -0.87
CA LYS A 215 -19.32 17.62 -1.76
C LYS A 215 -19.39 18.68 -2.85
N GLU A 216 -19.05 19.93 -2.52
CA GLU A 216 -19.21 21.09 -3.39
C GLU A 216 -17.98 21.35 -4.28
N ASP A 217 -16.78 20.94 -3.84
CA ASP A 217 -15.52 21.16 -4.55
C ASP A 217 -14.86 19.82 -4.90
N SER A 218 -14.91 19.47 -6.20
CA SER A 218 -14.35 18.22 -6.72
C SER A 218 -12.82 18.22 -6.76
N GLN A 219 -12.17 19.37 -6.92
CA GLN A 219 -10.72 19.47 -6.88
C GLN A 219 -10.22 19.26 -5.45
N PHE A 220 -10.84 19.94 -4.48
CA PHE A 220 -10.54 19.75 -3.07
C PHE A 220 -10.74 18.29 -2.65
N LYS A 221 -11.86 17.69 -3.05
CA LYS A 221 -12.14 16.28 -2.79
C LYS A 221 -11.03 15.37 -3.34
N SER A 222 -10.58 15.59 -4.58
CA SER A 222 -9.52 14.79 -5.20
C SER A 222 -8.19 14.90 -4.46
N GLU A 223 -7.78 16.13 -4.09
CA GLU A 223 -6.54 16.37 -3.35
C GLU A 223 -6.61 15.80 -1.92
N PHE A 224 -7.74 15.99 -1.24
CA PHE A 224 -7.98 15.44 0.09
C PHE A 224 -7.96 13.90 0.07
N ASP A 225 -8.69 13.29 -0.86
CA ASP A 225 -8.76 11.83 -1.02
C ASP A 225 -7.38 11.23 -1.27
N TYR A 226 -6.57 11.86 -2.12
CA TYR A 226 -5.20 11.43 -2.41
C TYR A 226 -4.34 11.36 -1.13
N VAL A 227 -4.41 12.39 -0.28
CA VAL A 227 -3.65 12.44 0.99
C VAL A 227 -4.05 11.32 1.94
N VAL A 228 -5.35 11.00 2.03
CA VAL A 228 -5.84 9.99 2.99
C VAL A 228 -5.78 8.55 2.48
N SER A 229 -5.65 8.33 1.16
CA SER A 229 -5.61 6.99 0.58
C SER A 229 -4.20 6.50 0.19
N ASP A 230 -3.38 7.34 -0.43
CA ASP A 230 -2.21 6.89 -1.19
C ASP A 230 -0.89 7.51 -0.73
N MET A 231 -0.90 8.34 0.32
CA MET A 231 0.32 8.88 0.88
C MET A 231 0.74 8.10 2.13
N ASN A 232 1.92 7.48 2.09
CA ASN A 232 2.59 6.97 3.29
C ASN A 232 3.96 7.63 3.38
N ALA A 233 4.12 8.54 4.34
CA ALA A 233 5.29 9.39 4.45
C ALA A 233 5.51 9.84 5.90
N TYR A 234 6.60 10.57 6.11
CA TYR A 234 6.80 11.31 7.34
C TYR A 234 5.64 12.30 7.58
N VAL A 235 5.18 12.40 8.82
CA VAL A 235 3.91 13.07 9.18
C VAL A 235 3.86 14.54 8.76
N ILE A 236 5.00 15.24 8.79
CA ILE A 236 5.06 16.64 8.36
C ILE A 236 4.83 16.75 6.87
N HIS A 237 5.34 15.81 6.07
CA HIS A 237 5.05 15.78 4.64
C HIS A 237 3.57 15.52 4.38
N LEU A 238 2.95 14.59 5.12
CA LEU A 238 1.51 14.35 5.03
C LEU A 238 0.71 15.61 5.37
N PHE A 239 1.06 16.30 6.46
CA PHE A 239 0.35 17.50 6.87
C PHE A 239 0.59 18.68 5.91
N LYS A 240 1.78 18.79 5.29
CA LYS A 240 2.04 19.76 4.21
C LYS A 240 1.11 19.53 3.03
N CYS A 241 0.96 18.29 2.58
CA CYS A 241 0.07 17.91 1.49
C CYS A 241 -1.40 18.12 1.88
N PHE A 242 -1.77 17.75 3.10
CA PHE A 242 -3.10 17.99 3.66
C PHE A 242 -3.44 19.48 3.64
N LYS A 243 -2.59 20.35 4.20
CA LYS A 243 -2.80 21.80 4.17
C LYS A 243 -2.85 22.32 2.73
N SER A 244 -2.01 21.81 1.84
CA SER A 244 -2.00 22.22 0.43
C SER A 244 -3.35 21.99 -0.26
N ALA A 245 -4.08 20.93 0.11
CA ALA A 245 -5.42 20.70 -0.40
C ALA A 245 -6.39 21.85 -0.04
N PHE A 246 -6.24 22.48 1.13
CA PHE A 246 -7.07 23.62 1.53
C PHE A 246 -6.65 24.93 0.87
N THR A 247 -5.37 25.10 0.52
CA THR A 247 -4.85 26.38 -0.01
C THR A 247 -4.99 26.51 -1.53
N ARG A 248 -5.01 25.40 -2.27
CA ARG A 248 -4.96 25.41 -3.74
C ARG A 248 -6.32 25.53 -4.42
N THR A 249 -7.41 25.32 -3.70
CA THR A 249 -8.73 25.13 -4.31
C THR A 249 -9.68 26.30 -4.04
N ASP A 250 -9.80 26.76 -2.79
CA ASP A 250 -10.65 27.91 -2.42
C ASP A 250 -10.08 28.64 -1.18
N GLU A 251 -9.94 29.97 -1.27
CA GLU A 251 -9.50 30.83 -0.17
C GLU A 251 -10.34 30.64 1.10
N LYS A 252 -11.65 30.33 0.97
CA LYS A 252 -12.51 30.03 2.12
C LYS A 252 -12.14 28.73 2.83
N LEU A 253 -11.60 27.75 2.12
CA LEU A 253 -11.13 26.50 2.73
C LEU A 253 -9.91 26.77 3.62
N GLU A 254 -8.97 27.57 3.13
CA GLU A 254 -7.79 27.99 3.89
C GLU A 254 -8.13 28.92 5.06
N THR A 255 -8.97 29.93 4.85
CA THR A 255 -9.21 30.98 5.86
C THR A 255 -10.28 30.64 6.89
N LYS A 256 -11.15 29.67 6.60
CA LYS A 256 -12.24 29.26 7.50
C LYS A 256 -12.16 27.81 7.93
N VAL A 257 -12.18 26.88 6.96
CA VAL A 257 -12.32 25.45 7.28
C VAL A 257 -11.07 24.90 7.95
N PHE A 258 -9.89 25.25 7.45
CA PHE A 258 -8.62 24.76 8.01
C PHE A 258 -8.37 25.27 9.45
N PRO A 259 -8.52 26.57 9.78
CA PRO A 259 -8.40 27.05 11.16
C PRO A 259 -9.40 26.39 12.12
N GLU A 260 -10.67 26.25 11.71
CA GLU A 260 -11.67 25.56 12.52
C GLU A 260 -11.25 24.10 12.77
N LEU A 261 -10.72 23.40 11.77
CA LEU A 261 -10.22 22.04 11.94
C LEU A 261 -9.06 21.95 12.96
N LEU A 262 -8.16 22.93 13.01
CA LEU A 262 -7.10 22.97 14.04
C LEU A 262 -7.67 23.16 15.45
N GLU A 263 -8.75 23.94 15.61
CA GLU A 263 -9.47 24.07 16.88
C GLU A 263 -10.14 22.77 17.29
N TRP A 264 -10.78 22.08 16.34
CA TRP A 264 -11.44 20.79 16.58
C TRP A 264 -10.46 19.71 17.03
N TRP A 265 -9.25 19.73 16.50
CA TRP A 265 -8.16 18.87 16.93
C TRP A 265 -7.58 19.24 18.30
N GLN A 266 -8.05 20.33 18.92
CA GLN A 266 -7.54 20.85 20.19
C GLN A 266 -6.02 21.05 20.15
N MET A 267 -5.52 21.51 19.00
CA MET A 267 -4.10 21.68 18.76
C MET A 267 -3.53 22.75 19.72
N PRO A 268 -2.46 22.46 20.48
CA PRO A 268 -1.79 23.44 21.34
C PRO A 268 -1.37 24.68 20.56
N LEU A 269 -1.22 25.82 21.25
CA LEU A 269 -0.95 27.10 20.62
C LEU A 269 0.30 27.06 19.74
N GLU A 270 1.38 26.44 20.22
CA GLU A 270 2.66 26.32 19.52
C GLU A 270 2.50 25.50 18.22
N ALA A 271 1.81 24.37 18.29
CA ALA A 271 1.53 23.52 17.13
C ALA A 271 0.58 24.21 16.14
N LYS A 272 -0.40 24.98 16.62
CA LYS A 272 -1.33 25.74 15.77
C LYS A 272 -0.60 26.87 15.04
N THR A 273 0.26 27.61 15.74
CA THR A 273 1.14 28.62 15.13
C THR A 273 2.04 27.98 14.07
N ALA A 274 2.64 26.83 14.36
CA ALA A 274 3.43 26.06 13.41
C ALA A 274 2.60 25.61 12.18
N ALA A 275 1.36 25.17 12.37
CA ALA A 275 0.45 24.79 11.28
C ALA A 275 0.14 25.97 10.35
N HIS A 276 -0.03 27.18 10.89
CA HIS A 276 -0.24 28.39 10.09
C HIS A 276 1.00 28.77 9.26
N LYS A 277 2.20 28.64 9.82
CA LYS A 277 3.47 28.85 9.09
C LYS A 277 3.78 27.76 8.07
N LEU A 278 3.18 26.57 8.20
CA LEU A 278 3.48 25.44 7.32
C LEU A 278 3.31 25.82 5.84
N ASN A 279 4.26 25.44 4.98
CA ASN A 279 4.35 25.83 3.56
C ASN A 279 4.67 27.30 3.29
N THR A 280 5.09 28.08 4.30
CA THR A 280 5.64 29.44 4.13
C THR A 280 7.15 29.47 4.43
N PRO A 281 7.86 30.54 4.02
CA PRO A 281 9.27 30.74 4.40
C PRO A 281 9.50 30.86 5.92
N ASP A 282 8.46 31.14 6.71
CA ASP A 282 8.56 31.34 8.15
C ASP A 282 8.59 30.02 8.93
N PHE A 283 8.35 28.88 8.29
CA PHE A 283 8.37 27.56 8.93
C PHE A 283 9.78 27.11 9.27
N GLN A 284 10.06 26.90 10.57
CA GLN A 284 11.37 26.50 11.09
C GLN A 284 11.39 25.07 11.67
N GLU A 285 12.57 24.60 12.07
CA GLU A 285 12.77 23.27 12.69
C GLU A 285 12.00 23.10 14.02
N GLU A 286 11.86 24.18 14.80
CA GLU A 286 11.05 24.19 16.03
C GLU A 286 9.56 23.97 15.72
N ASP A 287 9.04 24.62 14.67
CA ASP A 287 7.65 24.44 14.21
C ASP A 287 7.42 22.98 13.77
N GLU A 288 8.39 22.38 13.08
CA GLU A 288 8.36 20.95 12.72
C GLU A 288 8.26 20.05 13.95
N THR A 289 9.06 20.34 14.97
CA THR A 289 9.06 19.57 16.22
C THR A 289 7.71 19.64 16.93
N HIS A 290 7.11 20.82 17.04
CA HIS A 290 5.79 20.97 17.66
C HIS A 290 4.70 20.19 16.92
N LEU A 291 4.66 20.27 15.59
CA LEU A 291 3.68 19.53 14.79
C LEU A 291 3.89 18.02 14.88
N ARG A 292 5.15 17.57 14.79
CA ARG A 292 5.49 16.16 14.86
C ARG A 292 5.04 15.56 16.20
N LEU A 293 5.42 16.20 17.30
CA LEU A 293 5.07 15.74 18.64
C LEU A 293 3.55 15.75 18.86
N PHE A 294 2.85 16.75 18.33
CA PHE A 294 1.39 16.79 18.39
C PHE A 294 0.77 15.54 17.74
N PHE A 295 1.17 15.19 16.51
CA PHE A 295 0.63 14.01 15.84
C PHE A 295 1.07 12.70 16.49
N GLU A 296 2.33 12.57 16.88
CA GLU A 296 2.84 11.37 17.58
C GLU A 296 2.08 11.11 18.89
N ASN A 297 1.69 12.16 19.62
CA ASN A 297 0.93 12.07 20.87
C ASN A 297 -0.60 11.98 20.66
N SER A 298 -1.10 12.19 19.45
CA SER A 298 -2.53 12.13 19.13
C SER A 298 -3.04 10.73 18.80
N GLN A 299 -2.21 9.71 19.04
CA GLN A 299 -2.65 8.32 18.94
C GLN A 299 -3.60 7.99 20.07
N GLU A 300 -4.79 7.53 19.74
CA GLU A 300 -5.52 6.68 20.68
C GLU A 300 -4.69 5.41 20.83
N ILE A 301 -4.20 5.13 22.04
CA ILE A 301 -3.43 3.92 22.31
C ILE A 301 -4.29 2.74 21.86
N PHE A 302 -3.84 2.06 20.80
CA PHE A 302 -4.50 0.89 20.24
C PHE A 302 -4.58 -0.19 21.32
N ALA A 303 -5.77 -0.39 21.90
CA ALA A 303 -6.10 -1.55 22.72
C ALA A 303 -6.54 -2.72 21.83
#